data_AF-A0A1V4I886-F1
#
_entry.id   AF-A0A1V4I886-F1
#
_cell.length_a   1.000
_cell.length_b   1.000
_cell.length_c   1.000
_cell.angle_alpha   90.00
_cell.angle_beta   90.00
_cell.angle_gamma   90.00
#
_symmetry.space_group_name_H-M   'P 1'
#
loop_
_entity.id
_entity.type
_entity.pdbx_description
1 polymer ?
#
loop_
_entity_poly.entity_id
_entity_poly.type
_entity_poly.pdbx_seq_one_letter_code
_entity_poly.pdbx_strand_id
1 'polypeptide(L)'
;MTINEITSYSNAEQLINEYGSDGVIIDLIYFNEEEKENVCNWLKSINDNRILVVVPNKESSSDISKDLSRYKSILYLKTDLEFLKEDKAIESQLDLLYEDIVNKITNYLNKNYELTRNNCSIYTNSKQYKFIKPIELSNLLSEICKNNFYNTPKINNELINKSNISSPIQKARDTIVHMLLCGSYKKFDYTKNSPECTLFRATIKNQFLLDNNKTNHVIVNEIYNFIKDAEKEEICFDKLYQILISNEKGIGARKGILPIYLAFVLKDYKEESILYLKSGRSKKEMNLEYSILTNINNHPEKYLLKIEKGTVEKTKYTNELSDIYLPYLNLNSDNKFINIVKGMQAWLQSLSILTQNYKEDVTDGTVLSSDIRRLRKDIMRYEMNYREFLFHEMKSILGTDSYEECIYKLKEIKKKLDSYDNKVKEYVINKTSEVINASYKGSLSSNLRAWYIDIEEDKKTHLYNGTTNEFLKLLEKIGNNDEENINRLARVMTGLSIEDWNDTTIDVYFETLNNCKKLIDNYEIAESNASGSLIRILIDDEDDKEIEKTFNRAEVSSIGSVLLNAIDETIEEFGDSIDDNEKRNILMRILERYI
;
A
#
# COMPACT_ATOMS: atom_id res chain seq x y z
N MET A 1 -27.00 -30.14 29.62
CA MET A 1 -28.18 -29.47 29.04
C MET A 1 -29.45 -30.09 29.61
N THR A 2 -30.47 -29.28 29.83
CA THR A 2 -31.83 -29.71 30.18
C THR A 2 -32.62 -30.08 28.92
N ILE A 3 -33.77 -30.73 29.09
CA ILE A 3 -34.68 -31.05 27.99
C ILE A 3 -35.08 -29.82 27.16
N ASN A 4 -35.39 -28.69 27.79
CA ASN A 4 -35.86 -27.50 27.10
C ASN A 4 -34.77 -26.90 26.21
N GLU A 5 -33.51 -26.97 26.66
CA GLU A 5 -32.36 -26.53 25.86
C GLU A 5 -32.16 -27.45 24.66
N ILE A 6 -32.19 -28.77 24.86
CA ILE A 6 -31.97 -29.75 23.78
C ILE A 6 -33.08 -29.68 22.73
N THR A 7 -34.34 -29.67 23.16
CA THR A 7 -35.50 -29.69 22.25
C THR A 7 -35.74 -28.36 21.53
N SER A 8 -35.05 -27.29 21.92
CA SER A 8 -35.06 -26.01 21.19
C SER A 8 -34.41 -26.11 19.80
N TYR A 9 -33.49 -27.06 19.62
CA TYR A 9 -32.80 -27.28 18.34
C TYR A 9 -33.65 -28.14 17.41
N SER A 10 -33.89 -27.60 16.21
CA SER A 10 -34.70 -28.27 15.18
C SER A 10 -33.88 -29.19 14.27
N ASN A 11 -32.56 -28.99 14.22
CA ASN A 11 -31.63 -29.84 13.45
C ASN A 11 -30.23 -29.85 14.09
N ALA A 12 -29.41 -30.84 13.70
CA ALA A 12 -28.06 -31.01 14.23
C ALA A 12 -27.11 -29.85 13.91
N GLU A 13 -27.24 -29.26 12.71
CA GLU A 13 -26.37 -28.16 12.27
C GLU A 13 -26.51 -26.92 13.16
N GLN A 14 -27.71 -26.59 13.62
CA GLN A 14 -27.91 -25.48 14.56
C GLN A 14 -27.09 -25.66 15.85
N LEU A 15 -27.18 -26.85 16.44
CA LEU A 15 -26.46 -27.20 17.66
C LEU A 15 -24.94 -27.17 17.43
N ILE A 16 -24.47 -27.85 16.38
CA ILE A 16 -23.04 -27.96 16.07
C ILE A 16 -22.43 -26.58 15.78
N ASN A 17 -23.14 -25.73 15.03
CA ASN A 17 -22.67 -24.38 14.71
C ASN A 17 -22.67 -23.44 15.92
N GLU A 18 -23.63 -23.55 16.84
CA GLU A 18 -23.63 -22.74 18.07
C GLU A 18 -22.40 -23.00 18.94
N TYR A 19 -21.96 -24.26 19.02
CA TYR A 19 -20.77 -24.66 19.77
C TYR A 19 -19.48 -24.57 18.96
N GLY A 20 -19.55 -24.27 17.65
CA GLY A 20 -18.39 -24.15 16.78
C GLY A 20 -17.53 -25.42 16.69
N SER A 21 -18.16 -26.59 16.73
CA SER A 21 -17.49 -27.90 16.74
C SER A 21 -17.82 -28.72 15.48
N ASP A 22 -17.25 -29.93 15.36
CA ASP A 22 -17.60 -30.88 14.28
C ASP A 22 -18.57 -31.97 14.75
N GLY A 23 -18.97 -31.90 16.02
CA GLY A 23 -19.79 -32.86 16.75
C GLY A 23 -19.91 -32.45 18.22
N VAL A 24 -20.94 -32.94 18.92
CA VAL A 24 -21.27 -32.50 20.28
C VAL A 24 -21.56 -33.70 21.17
N ILE A 25 -20.98 -33.69 22.37
CA ILE A 25 -21.33 -34.61 23.46
C ILE A 25 -22.13 -33.81 24.48
N ILE A 26 -23.38 -34.23 24.71
CA ILE A 26 -24.33 -33.56 25.58
C ILE A 26 -24.48 -34.36 26.87
N ASP A 27 -24.13 -33.77 28.01
CA ASP A 27 -24.50 -34.31 29.31
C ASP A 27 -25.95 -33.91 29.65
N LEU A 28 -26.86 -34.89 29.68
CA LEU A 28 -28.28 -34.68 29.92
C LEU A 28 -28.58 -34.53 31.42
N ILE A 29 -29.14 -33.38 31.80
CA ILE A 29 -29.72 -33.13 33.12
C ILE A 29 -31.23 -33.36 33.01
N TYR A 30 -31.74 -34.34 33.77
CA TYR A 30 -33.15 -34.71 33.76
C TYR A 30 -33.66 -35.00 35.16
N PHE A 31 -34.92 -34.66 35.45
CA PHE A 31 -35.54 -34.79 36.78
C PHE A 31 -36.60 -35.89 36.87
N ASN A 32 -37.03 -36.44 35.74
CA ASN A 32 -37.96 -37.56 35.65
C ASN A 32 -37.72 -38.37 34.37
N GLU A 33 -38.15 -39.63 34.34
CA GLU A 33 -37.89 -40.50 33.18
C GLU A 33 -38.61 -40.06 31.88
N GLU A 34 -39.69 -39.27 31.96
CA GLU A 34 -40.38 -38.72 30.78
C GLU A 34 -39.47 -37.73 30.01
N GLU A 35 -38.73 -36.88 30.73
CA GLU A 35 -37.75 -35.98 30.11
C GLU A 35 -36.66 -36.73 29.34
N LYS A 36 -36.18 -37.83 29.91
CA LYS A 36 -35.19 -38.69 29.25
C LYS A 36 -35.76 -39.36 28.00
N GLU A 37 -37.00 -39.85 28.05
CA GLU A 37 -37.66 -40.44 26.88
C GLU A 37 -37.83 -39.42 25.76
N ASN A 38 -38.23 -38.20 26.08
CA ASN A 38 -38.36 -37.10 25.12
C ASN A 38 -37.04 -36.76 24.44
N VAL A 39 -35.92 -36.69 25.19
CA VAL A 39 -34.59 -36.47 24.61
C VAL A 39 -34.15 -37.63 23.73
N CYS A 40 -34.47 -38.88 24.10
CA CYS A 40 -34.19 -40.04 23.25
C CYS A 40 -35.00 -40.00 21.94
N ASN A 41 -36.25 -39.55 21.99
CA ASN A 41 -37.09 -39.36 20.80
C ASN A 41 -36.58 -38.23 19.91
N TRP A 42 -36.14 -37.12 20.52
CA TRP A 42 -35.47 -36.02 19.81
C TRP A 42 -34.18 -36.49 19.13
N LEU A 43 -33.34 -37.28 19.80
CA LEU A 43 -32.09 -37.77 19.20
C LEU A 43 -32.33 -38.65 17.97
N LYS A 44 -33.41 -39.44 17.99
CA LYS A 44 -33.86 -40.24 16.84
C LYS A 44 -34.43 -39.37 15.72
N SER A 45 -35.13 -38.27 16.03
CA SER A 45 -35.72 -37.40 15.01
C SER A 45 -34.66 -36.55 14.29
N ILE A 46 -33.65 -36.06 15.02
CA ILE A 46 -32.50 -35.36 14.45
C ILE A 46 -31.66 -36.30 13.57
N ASN A 47 -31.55 -37.56 13.97
CA ASN A 47 -30.91 -38.64 13.22
C ASN A 47 -29.47 -38.32 12.74
N ASP A 48 -28.68 -37.68 13.59
CA ASP A 48 -27.29 -37.34 13.30
C ASP A 48 -26.34 -38.10 14.23
N ASN A 49 -25.34 -38.76 13.67
CA ASN A 49 -24.38 -39.57 14.44
C ASN A 49 -23.25 -38.74 15.07
N ARG A 50 -23.15 -37.44 14.76
CA ARG A 50 -22.20 -36.49 15.37
C ARG A 50 -22.66 -36.01 16.75
N ILE A 51 -23.89 -36.33 17.15
CA ILE A 51 -24.47 -35.96 18.45
C ILE A 51 -24.51 -37.21 19.33
N LEU A 52 -23.87 -37.11 20.49
CA LEU A 52 -23.90 -38.13 21.54
C LEU A 52 -24.54 -37.52 22.78
N VAL A 53 -25.44 -38.26 23.44
CA VAL A 53 -26.06 -37.83 24.69
C VAL A 53 -25.62 -38.76 25.81
N VAL A 54 -24.95 -38.21 26.81
CA VAL A 54 -24.60 -38.90 28.05
C VAL A 54 -25.76 -38.75 29.03
N VAL A 55 -26.34 -39.88 29.42
CA VAL A 55 -27.50 -39.93 30.30
C VAL A 55 -27.11 -40.64 31.59
N PRO A 56 -27.20 -39.99 32.76
CA PRO A 56 -26.93 -40.65 34.03
C PRO A 56 -27.97 -41.75 34.27
N ASN A 57 -27.60 -42.79 35.02
CA ASN A 57 -28.48 -43.93 35.31
C ASN A 57 -29.57 -43.58 36.33
N LYS A 58 -29.44 -42.44 37.01
CA LYS A 58 -30.38 -41.91 37.99
C LYS A 58 -30.74 -40.49 37.62
N GLU A 59 -32.01 -40.14 37.81
CA GLU A 59 -32.50 -38.77 37.69
C GLU A 59 -31.77 -37.83 38.66
N SER A 60 -31.74 -36.55 38.30
CA SER A 60 -31.19 -35.50 39.14
C SER A 60 -32.02 -35.36 40.42
N SER A 61 -31.34 -35.44 41.57
CA SER A 61 -32.00 -35.32 42.86
C SER A 61 -32.39 -33.87 43.16
N SER A 62 -33.38 -33.69 44.04
CA SER A 62 -33.72 -32.35 44.56
C SER A 62 -32.56 -31.68 45.31
N ASP A 63 -31.59 -32.47 45.80
CA ASP A 63 -30.40 -31.96 46.48
C ASP A 63 -29.45 -31.21 45.55
N ILE A 64 -29.25 -31.67 44.30
CA ILE A 64 -28.40 -30.93 43.36
C ILE A 64 -29.04 -29.59 42.97
N SER A 65 -30.38 -29.53 42.87
CA SER A 65 -31.09 -28.26 42.63
C SER A 65 -30.92 -27.26 43.77
N LYS A 66 -30.91 -27.72 45.02
CA LYS A 66 -30.60 -26.86 46.18
C LYS A 66 -29.16 -26.36 46.13
N ASP A 67 -28.23 -27.23 45.77
CA ASP A 67 -26.81 -26.87 45.71
C ASP A 67 -26.52 -25.87 44.57
N LEU A 68 -27.17 -26.03 43.41
CA LEU A 68 -27.12 -25.05 42.32
C LEU A 68 -27.75 -23.70 42.72
N SER A 69 -28.85 -23.74 43.47
CA SER A 69 -29.49 -22.52 43.98
C SER A 69 -28.56 -21.79 44.96
N ARG A 70 -27.93 -22.51 45.89
CA ARG A 70 -26.92 -21.97 46.81
C ARG A 70 -25.74 -21.38 46.06
N TYR A 71 -25.23 -22.08 45.05
CA TYR A 71 -24.14 -21.58 44.21
C TYR A 71 -24.51 -20.24 43.56
N LYS A 72 -25.71 -20.12 42.97
CA LYS A 72 -26.21 -18.86 42.41
C LYS A 72 -26.38 -17.76 43.46
N SER A 73 -26.90 -18.08 44.64
CA SER A 73 -27.02 -17.13 45.74
C SER A 73 -25.65 -16.62 46.20
N ILE A 74 -24.64 -17.49 46.32
CA ILE A 74 -23.28 -17.11 46.69
C ILE A 74 -22.68 -16.18 45.63
N LEU A 75 -22.81 -16.50 44.34
CA LEU A 75 -22.34 -15.62 43.27
C LEU A 75 -23.01 -14.25 43.30
N TYR A 76 -24.33 -14.20 43.56
CA TYR A 76 -25.06 -12.95 43.70
C TYR A 76 -24.53 -12.12 44.88
N LEU A 77 -24.35 -12.74 46.05
CA LEU A 77 -23.82 -12.05 47.24
C LEU A 77 -22.38 -11.55 47.03
N LYS A 78 -21.55 -12.28 46.28
CA LYS A 78 -20.20 -11.84 45.91
C LYS A 78 -20.18 -10.63 44.98
N THR A 79 -21.29 -10.32 44.31
CA THR A 79 -21.44 -9.11 43.48
C THR A 79 -22.05 -7.92 44.24
N ASP A 80 -22.56 -8.13 45.45
CA ASP A 80 -23.19 -7.09 46.26
C ASP A 80 -22.14 -6.36 47.11
N LEU A 81 -21.62 -5.25 46.58
CA LEU A 81 -20.57 -4.46 47.22
C LEU A 81 -21.01 -3.80 48.53
N GLU A 82 -22.31 -3.59 48.76
CA GLU A 82 -22.79 -3.00 50.01
C GLU A 82 -22.82 -4.06 51.11
N PHE A 83 -23.30 -5.27 50.80
CA PHE A 83 -23.25 -6.42 51.72
C PHE A 83 -21.82 -6.78 52.13
N LEU A 84 -20.87 -6.76 51.19
CA LEU A 84 -19.46 -7.08 51.47
C LEU A 84 -18.76 -6.07 52.40
N LYS A 85 -19.25 -4.83 52.48
CA LYS A 85 -18.68 -3.79 53.37
C LYS A 85 -19.16 -3.89 54.81
N GLU A 86 -20.23 -4.64 55.08
CA GLU A 86 -20.82 -4.76 56.42
C GLU A 86 -19.85 -5.40 57.41
N ASP A 87 -19.06 -6.40 56.97
CA ASP A 87 -18.02 -7.05 57.77
C ASP A 87 -16.90 -7.58 56.86
N LYS A 88 -15.65 -7.29 57.23
CA LYS A 88 -14.44 -7.75 56.52
C LYS A 88 -14.33 -9.28 56.45
N ALA A 89 -15.00 -10.02 57.33
CA ALA A 89 -14.99 -11.48 57.33
C ALA A 89 -15.96 -12.11 56.31
N ILE A 90 -16.95 -11.36 55.79
CA ILE A 90 -17.99 -11.89 54.89
C ILE A 90 -17.37 -12.38 53.58
N GLU A 91 -16.44 -11.63 53.01
CA GLU A 91 -15.78 -12.00 51.74
C GLU A 91 -15.07 -13.35 51.85
N SER A 92 -14.26 -13.53 52.90
CA SER A 92 -13.56 -14.81 53.16
C SER A 92 -14.54 -15.96 53.45
N GLN A 93 -15.65 -15.71 54.14
CA GLN A 93 -16.68 -16.73 54.37
C GLN A 93 -17.39 -17.13 53.08
N LEU A 94 -17.72 -16.17 52.21
CA LEU A 94 -18.31 -16.44 50.89
C LEU A 94 -17.35 -17.20 49.98
N ASP A 95 -16.04 -16.94 50.06
CA ASP A 95 -15.03 -17.73 49.35
C ASP A 95 -15.02 -19.19 49.82
N LEU A 96 -15.02 -19.43 51.13
CA LEU A 96 -15.08 -20.79 51.68
C LEU A 96 -16.36 -21.52 51.30
N LEU A 97 -17.51 -20.84 51.37
CA LEU A 97 -18.80 -21.39 50.94
C LEU A 97 -18.82 -21.67 49.44
N TYR A 98 -18.20 -20.82 48.64
CA TYR A 98 -18.05 -20.99 47.20
C TYR A 98 -17.21 -22.23 46.88
N GLU A 99 -16.07 -22.42 47.53
CA GLU A 99 -15.23 -23.61 47.34
C GLU A 99 -15.98 -24.90 47.74
N ASP A 100 -16.66 -24.92 48.89
CA ASP A 100 -17.42 -26.08 49.35
C ASP A 100 -18.54 -26.45 48.36
N ILE A 101 -19.32 -25.47 47.90
CA ILE A 101 -20.42 -25.74 46.97
C ILE A 101 -19.91 -26.18 45.59
N VAL A 102 -18.80 -25.60 45.10
CA VAL A 102 -18.16 -26.02 43.84
C VAL A 102 -17.65 -27.45 43.95
N ASN A 103 -17.03 -27.82 45.08
CA ASN A 103 -16.58 -29.18 45.34
C ASN A 103 -17.75 -30.17 45.38
N LYS A 104 -18.87 -29.81 46.03
CA LYS A 104 -20.09 -30.63 46.05
C LYS A 104 -20.66 -30.87 44.65
N ILE A 105 -20.80 -29.81 43.86
CA ILE A 105 -21.31 -29.90 42.47
C ILE A 105 -20.36 -30.73 41.60
N THR A 106 -19.04 -30.49 41.71
CA THR A 106 -18.03 -31.24 40.95
C THR A 106 -18.05 -32.73 41.30
N ASN A 107 -18.18 -33.07 42.59
CA ASN A 107 -18.32 -34.46 43.03
C ASN A 107 -19.61 -35.11 42.50
N TYR A 108 -20.72 -34.36 42.44
CA TYR A 108 -21.95 -34.83 41.82
C TYR A 108 -21.76 -35.14 40.33
N LEU A 109 -21.11 -34.23 39.57
CA LEU A 109 -20.83 -34.43 38.15
C LEU A 109 -19.93 -35.65 37.92
N ASN A 110 -18.80 -35.73 38.61
CA ASN A 110 -17.87 -36.86 38.52
C ASN A 110 -18.51 -38.17 38.95
N LYS A 111 -19.49 -38.15 39.85
CA LYS A 111 -20.17 -39.39 40.26
C LYS A 111 -21.14 -39.88 39.19
N ASN A 112 -21.88 -38.98 38.55
CA ASN A 112 -23.04 -39.34 37.72
C ASN A 112 -22.76 -39.31 36.22
N TYR A 113 -21.83 -38.48 35.75
CA TYR A 113 -21.56 -38.28 34.32
C TYR A 113 -20.21 -38.84 33.87
N GLU A 114 -19.33 -39.20 34.82
CA GLU A 114 -18.03 -39.79 34.48
C GLU A 114 -18.22 -41.18 33.87
N LEU A 115 -17.92 -41.28 32.56
CA LEU A 115 -18.13 -42.47 31.73
C LEU A 115 -17.38 -43.71 32.25
N THR A 116 -16.29 -43.52 33.00
CA THR A 116 -15.48 -44.60 33.59
C THR A 116 -16.16 -45.31 34.77
N ARG A 117 -17.14 -44.66 35.42
CA ARG A 117 -17.72 -45.11 36.70
C ARG A 117 -19.00 -45.90 36.57
N ASN A 118 -19.39 -46.29 35.36
CA ASN A 118 -20.57 -47.12 35.09
C ASN A 118 -21.92 -46.51 35.57
N ASN A 119 -21.94 -45.20 35.87
CA ASN A 119 -23.12 -44.50 36.39
C ASN A 119 -23.91 -43.74 35.32
N CYS A 120 -23.49 -43.83 34.06
CA CYS A 120 -24.16 -43.23 32.91
C CYS A 120 -24.09 -44.17 31.70
N SER A 121 -24.94 -43.87 30.71
CA SER A 121 -25.00 -44.53 29.41
C SER A 121 -24.88 -43.50 28.30
N ILE A 122 -24.28 -43.88 27.17
CA ILE A 122 -24.24 -43.03 25.98
C ILE A 122 -25.35 -43.43 25.02
N TYR A 123 -26.12 -42.46 24.57
CA TYR A 123 -27.14 -42.59 23.55
C TYR A 123 -26.67 -41.92 22.27
N THR A 124 -26.85 -42.63 21.15
CA THR A 124 -26.67 -42.13 19.79
C THR A 124 -28.02 -42.21 19.06
N ASN A 125 -28.11 -41.66 17.85
CA ASN A 125 -29.32 -41.74 17.03
C ASN A 125 -29.90 -43.16 16.86
N SER A 126 -29.06 -44.19 16.94
CA SER A 126 -29.41 -45.57 16.60
C SER A 126 -29.11 -46.60 17.69
N LYS A 127 -28.19 -46.31 18.63
CA LYS A 127 -27.70 -47.27 19.61
C LYS A 127 -27.54 -46.65 21.00
N GLN A 128 -27.74 -47.49 22.01
CA GLN A 128 -27.38 -47.22 23.40
C GLN A 128 -26.13 -48.04 23.77
N TYR A 129 -25.15 -47.37 24.36
CA TYR A 129 -23.93 -47.98 24.90
C TYR A 129 -23.96 -47.88 26.42
N LYS A 130 -24.10 -49.03 27.09
CA LYS A 130 -23.99 -49.15 28.54
C LYS A 130 -22.55 -49.57 28.89
N PHE A 131 -21.98 -48.97 29.92
CA PHE A 131 -20.66 -49.36 30.46
C PHE A 131 -19.52 -49.31 29.43
N ILE A 132 -19.50 -48.24 28.62
CA ILE A 132 -18.49 -48.06 27.58
C ILE A 132 -17.12 -47.77 28.19
N LYS A 133 -16.10 -48.56 27.81
CA LYS A 133 -14.73 -48.29 28.25
C LYS A 133 -14.15 -47.08 27.52
N PRO A 134 -13.17 -46.36 28.09
CA PRO A 134 -12.52 -45.23 27.41
C PRO A 134 -11.99 -45.55 26.01
N ILE A 135 -11.45 -46.75 25.81
CA ILE A 135 -10.96 -47.18 24.50
C ILE A 135 -12.08 -47.44 23.48
N GLU A 136 -13.21 -47.96 23.94
CA GLU A 136 -14.40 -48.18 23.10
C GLU A 136 -15.03 -46.84 22.70
N LEU A 137 -15.06 -45.88 23.63
CA LEU A 137 -15.48 -44.52 23.33
C LEU A 137 -14.56 -43.86 22.29
N SER A 138 -13.24 -43.98 22.46
CA SER A 138 -12.28 -43.43 21.50
C SER A 138 -12.46 -44.05 20.10
N ASN A 139 -12.73 -45.36 20.03
CA ASN A 139 -13.04 -46.04 18.78
C ASN A 139 -14.36 -45.55 18.17
N LEU A 140 -15.42 -45.42 18.97
CA LEU A 140 -16.72 -44.89 18.54
C LEU A 140 -16.58 -43.48 17.95
N LEU A 141 -15.89 -42.58 18.65
CA LEU A 141 -15.62 -41.22 18.17
C LEU A 141 -14.79 -41.25 16.88
N SER A 142 -13.79 -42.13 16.79
CA SER A 142 -12.98 -42.30 15.57
C SER A 142 -13.81 -42.78 14.38
N GLU A 143 -14.77 -43.68 14.60
CA GLU A 143 -15.70 -44.15 13.56
C GLU A 143 -16.64 -43.02 13.10
N ILE A 144 -17.19 -42.25 14.04
CA ILE A 144 -18.03 -41.08 13.72
C ILE A 144 -17.25 -40.08 12.87
N CYS A 145 -16.01 -39.75 13.26
CA CYS A 145 -15.14 -38.86 12.49
C CYS A 145 -14.85 -39.43 11.10
N LYS A 146 -14.50 -40.71 10.97
CA LYS A 146 -14.23 -41.35 9.67
C LYS A 146 -15.46 -41.34 8.76
N ASN A 147 -16.64 -41.59 9.30
CA ASN A 147 -17.88 -41.63 8.52
C ASN A 147 -18.28 -40.24 8.00
N ASN A 148 -18.05 -39.20 8.80
CA ASN A 148 -18.40 -37.82 8.44
C ASN A 148 -17.30 -37.10 7.66
N PHE A 149 -16.04 -37.52 7.78
CA PHE A 149 -14.87 -36.80 7.24
C PHE A 149 -13.91 -37.75 6.52
N TYR A 150 -14.46 -38.63 5.68
CA TYR A 150 -13.73 -39.69 4.98
C TYR A 150 -12.76 -39.18 3.89
N ASN A 151 -12.97 -37.96 3.38
CA ASN A 151 -12.17 -37.33 2.33
C ASN A 151 -11.14 -36.31 2.86
N THR A 152 -10.99 -36.15 4.18
CA THR A 152 -10.05 -35.18 4.75
C THR A 152 -8.61 -35.49 4.34
N PRO A 153 -7.87 -34.53 3.75
CA PRO A 153 -6.46 -34.73 3.42
C PRO A 153 -5.61 -34.83 4.69
N LYS A 154 -4.60 -35.71 4.65
CA LYS A 154 -3.69 -35.93 5.78
C LYS A 154 -2.61 -34.84 5.83
N ILE A 155 -2.81 -33.83 6.67
CA ILE A 155 -1.84 -32.73 6.87
C ILE A 155 -1.16 -32.90 8.22
N ASN A 156 0.08 -33.40 8.18
CA ASN A 156 0.87 -33.68 9.39
C ASN A 156 1.58 -32.41 9.91
N ASN A 157 0.79 -31.43 10.34
CA ASN A 157 1.26 -30.24 11.04
C ASN A 157 0.10 -29.60 11.84
N GLU A 158 0.07 -29.83 13.15
CA GLU A 158 -0.99 -29.31 14.02
C GLU A 158 -0.99 -27.79 14.16
N LEU A 159 0.13 -27.11 13.90
CA LEU A 159 0.22 -25.66 14.06
C LEU A 159 -0.65 -24.94 13.02
N ILE A 160 -0.75 -25.49 11.81
CA ILE A 160 -1.57 -24.94 10.72
C ILE A 160 -2.90 -25.67 10.52
N ASN A 161 -2.99 -26.95 10.88
CA ASN A 161 -4.23 -27.72 10.75
C ASN A 161 -5.21 -27.42 11.90
N LYS A 162 -5.57 -26.15 12.06
CA LYS A 162 -6.49 -25.61 13.08
C LYS A 162 -7.41 -24.56 12.48
N SER A 163 -8.59 -24.38 13.07
CA SER A 163 -9.52 -23.32 12.66
C SER A 163 -8.94 -21.93 12.98
N ASN A 164 -8.31 -21.80 14.14
CA ASN A 164 -7.62 -20.60 14.59
C ASN A 164 -6.13 -20.91 14.78
N ILE A 165 -5.28 -20.15 14.10
CA ILE A 165 -3.82 -20.31 14.13
C ILE A 165 -3.19 -19.12 14.87
N SER A 166 -1.99 -19.32 15.43
CA SER A 166 -1.27 -18.24 16.13
C SER A 166 -0.66 -17.24 15.13
N SER A 167 -0.42 -16.00 15.58
CA SER A 167 0.15 -14.94 14.73
C SER A 167 1.49 -15.32 14.07
N PRO A 168 2.43 -16.03 14.73
CA PRO A 168 3.65 -16.50 14.07
C PRO A 168 3.38 -17.47 12.90
N ILE A 169 2.41 -18.38 13.06
CA ILE A 169 2.03 -19.34 12.02
C ILE A 169 1.29 -18.64 10.88
N GLN A 170 0.46 -17.64 11.20
CA GLN A 170 -0.18 -16.79 10.22
C GLN A 170 0.84 -16.07 9.34
N LYS A 171 1.89 -15.46 9.93
CA LYS A 171 2.96 -14.80 9.16
C LYS A 171 3.69 -15.79 8.24
N ALA A 172 4.00 -16.99 8.73
CA ALA A 172 4.65 -18.02 7.92
C ALA A 172 3.74 -18.51 6.77
N ARG A 173 2.44 -18.68 7.01
CA ARG A 173 1.44 -18.99 5.99
C ARG A 173 1.33 -17.88 4.96
N ASP A 174 1.25 -16.63 5.39
CA ASP A 174 1.13 -15.46 4.52
C ASP A 174 2.36 -15.32 3.61
N THR A 175 3.55 -15.64 4.13
CA THR A 175 4.78 -15.74 3.33
C THR A 175 4.67 -16.83 2.26
N ILE A 176 4.17 -18.02 2.59
CA ILE A 176 3.94 -19.09 1.62
C ILE A 176 2.93 -18.68 0.55
N VAL A 177 1.81 -18.08 0.95
CA VAL A 177 0.77 -17.57 0.06
C VAL A 177 1.36 -16.55 -0.90
N HIS A 178 2.15 -15.60 -0.40
CA HIS A 178 2.84 -14.62 -1.24
C HIS A 178 3.78 -15.31 -2.23
N MET A 179 4.63 -16.25 -1.77
CA MET A 179 5.54 -17.02 -2.63
C MET A 179 4.83 -17.79 -3.74
N LEU A 180 3.62 -18.31 -3.47
CA LEU A 180 2.79 -19.00 -4.46
C LEU A 180 2.27 -18.02 -5.52
N LEU A 181 1.72 -16.88 -5.10
CA LEU A 181 1.14 -15.86 -5.99
C LEU A 181 2.19 -15.13 -6.85
N CYS A 182 3.46 -15.08 -6.39
CA CYS A 182 4.57 -14.49 -7.14
C CYS A 182 5.50 -15.52 -7.80
N GLY A 183 5.18 -16.82 -7.72
CA GLY A 183 5.99 -17.87 -8.33
C GLY A 183 7.37 -18.12 -7.72
N SER A 184 7.81 -17.32 -6.74
CA SER A 184 9.12 -17.46 -6.08
C SER A 184 9.29 -18.77 -5.32
N TYR A 185 8.19 -19.47 -5.01
CA TYR A 185 8.21 -20.81 -4.42
C TYR A 185 9.03 -21.83 -5.22
N LYS A 186 9.20 -21.63 -6.54
CA LYS A 186 10.02 -22.51 -7.40
C LYS A 186 11.51 -22.50 -7.03
N LYS A 187 11.99 -21.41 -6.43
CA LYS A 187 13.38 -21.24 -5.97
C LYS A 187 13.49 -21.38 -4.44
N PHE A 188 12.39 -21.69 -3.76
CA PHE A 188 12.35 -21.74 -2.31
C PHE A 188 12.97 -23.04 -1.79
N ASP A 189 14.04 -22.92 -1.01
CA ASP A 189 14.69 -24.05 -0.34
C ASP A 189 13.93 -24.45 0.94
N TYR A 190 12.93 -25.33 0.77
CA TYR A 190 12.11 -25.87 1.85
C TYR A 190 12.78 -26.99 2.66
N THR A 191 14.07 -27.27 2.45
CA THR A 191 14.78 -28.33 3.22
C THR A 191 15.16 -27.88 4.63
N LYS A 192 15.21 -26.56 4.85
CA LYS A 192 15.55 -25.93 6.14
C LYS A 192 14.48 -26.15 7.21
N ASN A 193 14.76 -25.69 8.43
CA ASN A 193 13.93 -25.88 9.62
C ASN A 193 13.14 -24.62 10.04
N SER A 194 12.89 -23.68 9.12
CA SER A 194 12.05 -22.53 9.44
C SER A 194 10.55 -22.93 9.53
N PRO A 195 9.71 -22.12 10.20
CA PRO A 195 8.26 -22.32 10.20
C PRO A 195 7.69 -22.44 8.79
N GLU A 196 8.09 -21.57 7.87
CA GLU A 196 7.67 -21.57 6.47
C GLU A 196 8.04 -22.87 5.76
N CYS A 197 9.27 -23.36 5.96
CA CYS A 197 9.73 -24.62 5.36
C CYS A 197 8.89 -25.82 5.85
N THR A 198 8.58 -25.85 7.14
CA THR A 198 7.81 -26.96 7.74
C THR A 198 6.35 -26.94 7.29
N LEU A 199 5.74 -25.74 7.23
CA LEU A 199 4.38 -25.56 6.73
C LEU A 199 4.28 -25.88 5.23
N PHE A 200 5.24 -25.39 4.43
CA PHE A 200 5.30 -25.66 3.00
C PHE A 200 5.44 -27.16 2.71
N ARG A 201 6.31 -27.86 3.44
CA ARG A 201 6.42 -29.32 3.33
C ARG A 201 5.10 -30.02 3.65
N ALA A 202 4.42 -29.65 4.73
CA ALA A 202 3.20 -30.31 5.17
C ALA A 202 1.99 -30.07 4.24
N THR A 203 1.89 -28.88 3.65
CA THR A 203 0.71 -28.44 2.88
C THR A 203 0.88 -28.50 1.36
N ILE A 204 2.12 -28.43 0.85
CA ILE A 204 2.38 -28.47 -0.60
C ILE A 204 3.14 -29.75 -0.97
N LYS A 205 4.37 -29.92 -0.46
CA LYS A 205 5.25 -31.02 -0.88
C LYS A 205 4.67 -32.40 -0.56
N ASN A 206 4.28 -32.62 0.69
CA ASN A 206 3.77 -33.91 1.17
C ASN A 206 2.35 -34.21 0.65
N GLN A 207 1.68 -33.21 0.09
CA GLN A 207 0.42 -33.35 -0.64
C GLN A 207 0.64 -33.60 -2.14
N PHE A 208 1.90 -33.78 -2.56
CA PHE A 208 2.34 -34.03 -3.94
C PHE A 208 1.99 -32.92 -4.93
N LEU A 209 1.64 -31.71 -4.46
CA LEU A 209 1.19 -30.59 -5.31
C LEU A 209 2.29 -30.02 -6.22
N LEU A 210 3.53 -30.45 -6.07
CA LEU A 210 4.64 -30.09 -6.96
C LEU A 210 4.91 -31.14 -8.04
N ASP A 211 4.24 -32.29 -7.98
CA ASP A 211 4.47 -33.38 -8.91
C ASP A 211 3.69 -33.12 -10.21
N ASN A 212 4.31 -33.38 -11.35
CA ASN A 212 3.70 -33.14 -12.67
C ASN A 212 2.51 -34.06 -12.98
N ASN A 213 2.28 -35.09 -12.15
CA ASN A 213 1.13 -35.97 -12.27
C ASN A 213 -0.06 -35.33 -11.56
N LYS A 214 -1.21 -35.25 -12.23
CA LYS A 214 -2.45 -34.66 -11.69
C LYS A 214 -2.70 -35.14 -10.25
N THR A 215 -2.47 -34.26 -9.30
CA THR A 215 -2.73 -34.53 -7.89
C THR A 215 -4.22 -34.63 -7.67
N ASN A 216 -4.70 -35.79 -7.22
CA ASN A 216 -6.09 -35.99 -6.85
C ASN A 216 -6.38 -35.42 -5.44
N HIS A 217 -5.96 -34.18 -5.18
CA HIS A 217 -6.11 -33.54 -3.88
C HIS A 217 -7.49 -32.90 -3.78
N VAL A 218 -8.34 -33.44 -2.91
CA VAL A 218 -9.78 -33.12 -2.85
C VAL A 218 -10.05 -31.62 -2.69
N ILE A 219 -9.37 -30.93 -1.77
CA ILE A 219 -9.56 -29.48 -1.57
C ILE A 219 -9.20 -28.69 -2.83
N VAL A 220 -8.12 -29.08 -3.53
CA VAL A 220 -7.65 -28.38 -4.72
C VAL A 220 -8.64 -28.59 -5.87
N ASN A 221 -9.16 -29.80 -6.02
CA ASN A 221 -10.20 -30.12 -7.02
C ASN A 221 -11.48 -29.30 -6.77
N GLU A 222 -11.92 -29.14 -5.53
CA GLU A 222 -13.08 -28.31 -5.19
C GLU A 222 -12.84 -26.82 -5.47
N ILE A 223 -11.64 -26.32 -5.22
CA ILE A 223 -11.26 -24.95 -5.61
C ILE A 223 -11.26 -24.80 -7.14
N TYR A 224 -10.78 -25.80 -7.89
CA TYR A 224 -10.87 -25.79 -9.36
C TYR A 224 -12.31 -25.76 -9.86
N ASN A 225 -13.20 -26.55 -9.25
CA ASN A 225 -14.62 -26.53 -9.59
C ASN A 225 -15.24 -25.16 -9.30
N PHE A 226 -14.91 -24.56 -8.17
CA PHE A 226 -15.34 -23.21 -7.81
C PHE A 226 -14.87 -22.15 -8.82
N ILE A 227 -13.62 -22.22 -9.28
CA ILE A 227 -13.09 -21.34 -10.33
C ILE A 227 -13.84 -21.54 -11.65
N LYS A 228 -14.10 -22.80 -12.03
CA LYS A 228 -14.84 -23.12 -13.25
C LYS A 228 -16.27 -22.58 -13.23
N ASP A 229 -16.93 -22.64 -12.08
CA ASP A 229 -18.26 -22.04 -11.95
C ASP A 229 -18.18 -20.51 -11.99
N ALA A 230 -17.10 -19.92 -11.45
CA ALA A 230 -16.86 -18.48 -11.49
C ALA A 230 -16.53 -17.93 -12.90
N GLU A 231 -16.28 -18.80 -13.89
CA GLU A 231 -16.24 -18.40 -15.32
C GLU A 231 -17.63 -18.02 -15.86
N LYS A 232 -18.70 -18.57 -15.28
CA LYS A 232 -20.08 -18.37 -15.76
C LYS A 232 -20.73 -17.17 -15.10
N GLU A 233 -20.55 -17.03 -13.79
CA GLU A 233 -21.16 -15.97 -12.98
C GLU A 233 -20.27 -15.58 -11.80
N GLU A 234 -20.64 -14.52 -11.09
CA GLU A 234 -19.96 -14.11 -9.86
C GLU A 234 -20.35 -15.03 -8.70
N ILE A 235 -19.37 -15.62 -8.02
CA ILE A 235 -19.62 -16.60 -6.95
C ILE A 235 -19.01 -16.15 -5.63
N CYS A 236 -19.78 -16.31 -4.56
CA CYS A 236 -19.36 -16.01 -3.19
C CYS A 236 -18.43 -17.10 -2.63
N PHE A 237 -17.33 -16.70 -2.00
CA PHE A 237 -16.40 -17.65 -1.36
C PHE A 237 -17.05 -18.46 -0.24
N ASP A 238 -18.11 -17.95 0.38
CA ASP A 238 -18.89 -18.68 1.39
C ASP A 238 -19.36 -20.06 0.89
N LYS A 239 -19.79 -20.16 -0.38
CA LYS A 239 -20.19 -21.45 -0.97
C LYS A 239 -19.03 -22.45 -0.96
N LEU A 240 -17.83 -22.02 -1.31
CA LEU A 240 -16.63 -22.87 -1.28
C LEU A 240 -16.26 -23.26 0.16
N TYR A 241 -16.30 -22.30 1.09
CA TYR A 241 -15.94 -22.55 2.49
C TYR A 241 -16.92 -23.52 3.16
N GLN A 242 -18.21 -23.41 2.89
CA GLN A 242 -19.22 -24.38 3.35
C GLN A 242 -18.88 -25.79 2.86
N ILE A 243 -18.59 -25.97 1.56
CA ILE A 243 -18.24 -27.28 0.98
C ILE A 243 -16.96 -27.86 1.60
N LEU A 244 -15.94 -27.02 1.83
CA LEU A 244 -14.63 -27.49 2.31
C LEU A 244 -14.62 -27.80 3.81
N ILE A 245 -15.37 -27.05 4.62
CA ILE A 245 -15.36 -27.15 6.08
C ILE A 245 -16.41 -28.14 6.59
N SER A 246 -17.56 -28.25 5.91
CA SER A 246 -18.64 -29.14 6.34
C SER A 246 -18.33 -30.62 6.09
N ASN A 247 -19.22 -31.48 6.59
CA ASN A 247 -19.21 -32.91 6.33
C ASN A 247 -19.94 -33.29 5.02
N GLU A 248 -20.53 -32.36 4.27
CA GLU A 248 -21.34 -32.66 3.07
C GLU A 248 -20.55 -33.47 2.01
N LYS A 249 -19.29 -33.10 1.78
CA LYS A 249 -18.35 -33.83 0.92
C LYS A 249 -17.34 -34.69 1.70
N GLY A 250 -17.54 -34.80 3.01
CA GLY A 250 -16.64 -35.51 3.90
C GLY A 250 -15.25 -34.90 4.02
N ILE A 251 -15.08 -33.59 3.80
CA ILE A 251 -13.76 -32.95 3.77
C ILE A 251 -13.34 -32.45 5.14
N GLY A 252 -14.16 -31.69 5.87
CA GLY A 252 -13.82 -31.24 7.23
C GLY A 252 -12.54 -30.41 7.33
N ALA A 253 -12.21 -29.60 6.32
CA ALA A 253 -10.95 -28.87 6.28
C ALA A 253 -10.89 -27.78 7.35
N ARG A 254 -9.71 -27.60 7.96
CA ARG A 254 -9.47 -26.53 8.93
C ARG A 254 -9.11 -25.23 8.22
N LYS A 255 -9.64 -24.09 8.66
CA LYS A 255 -9.41 -22.77 8.04
C LYS A 255 -7.92 -22.38 7.92
N GLY A 256 -7.04 -22.88 8.79
CA GLY A 256 -5.62 -22.54 8.77
C GLY A 256 -4.90 -22.89 7.45
N ILE A 257 -5.32 -23.95 6.74
CA ILE A 257 -4.66 -24.44 5.51
C ILE A 257 -5.25 -23.83 4.23
N LEU A 258 -6.49 -23.35 4.27
CA LEU A 258 -7.26 -22.97 3.06
C LEU A 258 -6.61 -21.86 2.23
N PRO A 259 -6.01 -20.80 2.82
CA PRO A 259 -5.35 -19.75 2.04
C PRO A 259 -4.22 -20.27 1.15
N ILE A 260 -3.49 -21.29 1.60
CA ILE A 260 -2.39 -21.91 0.82
C ILE A 260 -2.95 -22.59 -0.42
N TYR A 261 -4.02 -23.37 -0.28
CA TYR A 261 -4.62 -24.06 -1.42
C TYR A 261 -5.33 -23.09 -2.37
N LEU A 262 -5.99 -22.05 -1.85
CA LEU A 262 -6.54 -20.98 -2.68
C LEU A 262 -5.45 -20.30 -3.51
N ALA A 263 -4.35 -19.90 -2.88
CA ALA A 263 -3.22 -19.29 -3.56
C ALA A 263 -2.58 -20.24 -4.60
N PHE A 264 -2.46 -21.52 -4.26
CA PHE A 264 -1.89 -22.54 -5.12
C PHE A 264 -2.66 -22.68 -6.44
N VAL A 265 -3.98 -22.56 -6.40
CA VAL A 265 -4.82 -22.64 -7.61
C VAL A 265 -4.94 -21.28 -8.30
N LEU A 266 -5.20 -20.20 -7.56
CA LEU A 266 -5.42 -18.87 -8.13
C LEU A 266 -4.17 -18.27 -8.79
N LYS A 267 -2.96 -18.74 -8.44
CA LYS A 267 -1.73 -18.31 -9.12
C LYS A 267 -1.79 -18.52 -10.64
N ASP A 268 -2.49 -19.57 -11.09
CA ASP A 268 -2.59 -19.94 -12.50
C ASP A 268 -3.69 -19.14 -13.23
N TYR A 269 -4.55 -18.43 -12.48
CA TYR A 269 -5.64 -17.59 -12.99
C TYR A 269 -5.46 -16.11 -12.63
N LYS A 270 -4.26 -15.69 -12.19
CA LYS A 270 -4.00 -14.36 -11.61
C LYS A 270 -4.49 -13.19 -12.47
N GLU A 271 -4.38 -13.30 -13.79
CA GLU A 271 -4.77 -12.25 -14.75
C GLU A 271 -6.27 -12.27 -15.08
N GLU A 272 -6.89 -13.44 -14.98
CA GLU A 272 -8.31 -13.68 -15.30
C GLU A 272 -9.20 -13.52 -14.06
N SER A 273 -8.64 -13.72 -12.87
CA SER A 273 -9.36 -13.65 -11.61
C SER A 273 -9.63 -12.22 -11.19
N ILE A 274 -10.90 -11.91 -10.99
CA ILE A 274 -11.38 -10.64 -10.46
C ILE A 274 -12.00 -10.91 -9.10
N LEU A 275 -11.42 -10.31 -8.05
CA LEU A 275 -11.91 -10.41 -6.68
C LEU A 275 -12.72 -9.17 -6.33
N TYR A 276 -13.91 -9.35 -5.77
CA TYR A 276 -14.72 -8.25 -5.27
C TYR A 276 -14.97 -8.35 -3.78
N LEU A 277 -14.87 -7.21 -3.08
CA LEU A 277 -15.38 -7.01 -1.73
C LEU A 277 -16.79 -6.38 -1.79
N LYS A 278 -17.77 -7.03 -1.18
CA LYS A 278 -19.13 -6.48 -1.02
C LYS A 278 -19.10 -5.29 -0.05
N SER A 279 -19.55 -4.13 -0.50
CA SER A 279 -19.66 -2.92 0.32
C SER A 279 -21.02 -2.24 0.11
N GLY A 280 -21.99 -2.64 0.92
CA GLY A 280 -23.38 -2.20 0.81
C GLY A 280 -24.01 -2.59 -0.53
N ARG A 281 -24.47 -1.59 -1.31
CA ARG A 281 -25.04 -1.76 -2.66
C ARG A 281 -23.99 -1.80 -3.78
N SER A 282 -22.73 -1.59 -3.44
CA SER A 282 -21.61 -1.56 -4.38
C SER A 282 -20.64 -2.70 -4.12
N LYS A 283 -19.79 -2.99 -5.09
CA LYS A 283 -18.69 -3.93 -4.96
C LYS A 283 -17.38 -3.22 -5.33
N LYS A 284 -16.34 -3.45 -4.55
CA LYS A 284 -14.99 -2.91 -4.80
C LYS A 284 -14.10 -4.03 -5.32
N GLU A 285 -13.49 -3.83 -6.47
CA GLU A 285 -12.52 -4.78 -7.02
C GLU A 285 -11.19 -4.70 -6.24
N MET A 286 -10.63 -5.85 -5.89
CA MET A 286 -9.45 -6.03 -5.07
C MET A 286 -8.35 -6.76 -5.85
N ASN A 287 -7.10 -6.39 -5.62
CA ASN A 287 -5.97 -7.12 -6.19
C ASN A 287 -5.79 -8.49 -5.50
N LEU A 288 -5.40 -9.52 -6.27
CA LEU A 288 -5.08 -10.83 -5.72
C LEU A 288 -3.74 -10.78 -4.96
N GLU A 289 -3.84 -10.68 -3.64
CA GLU A 289 -2.70 -10.60 -2.71
C GLU A 289 -2.93 -11.48 -1.48
N TYR A 290 -1.85 -11.77 -0.74
CA TYR A 290 -1.93 -12.64 0.45
C TYR A 290 -2.86 -12.09 1.52
N SER A 291 -2.89 -10.76 1.70
CA SER A 291 -3.74 -10.06 2.67
C SER A 291 -5.22 -10.30 2.37
N ILE A 292 -5.59 -10.27 1.08
CA ILE A 292 -6.96 -10.51 0.62
C ILE A 292 -7.36 -11.97 0.83
N LEU A 293 -6.48 -12.95 0.54
CA LEU A 293 -6.78 -14.36 0.81
C LEU A 293 -6.93 -14.65 2.32
N THR A 294 -6.15 -13.97 3.17
CA THR A 294 -6.33 -14.03 4.62
C THR A 294 -7.67 -13.43 5.05
N ASN A 295 -8.10 -12.31 4.46
CA ASN A 295 -9.40 -11.71 4.76
C ASN A 295 -10.57 -12.56 4.26
N ILE A 296 -10.45 -13.17 3.08
CA ILE A 296 -11.41 -14.16 2.54
C ILE A 296 -11.56 -15.32 3.53
N ASN A 297 -10.47 -15.78 4.11
CA ASN A 297 -10.51 -16.88 5.08
C ASN A 297 -11.26 -16.55 6.37
N ASN A 298 -11.22 -15.30 6.79
CA ASN A 298 -11.91 -14.82 7.98
C ASN A 298 -13.39 -14.52 7.70
N HIS A 299 -13.69 -13.94 6.53
CA HIS A 299 -15.01 -13.44 6.15
C HIS A 299 -15.39 -13.82 4.70
N PRO A 300 -15.51 -15.13 4.37
CA PRO A 300 -15.75 -15.58 3.00
C PRO A 300 -17.07 -15.05 2.41
N GLU A 301 -18.05 -14.71 3.25
CA GLU A 301 -19.34 -14.15 2.88
C GLU A 301 -19.25 -12.76 2.21
N LYS A 302 -18.17 -12.02 2.49
CA LYS A 302 -17.96 -10.66 1.98
C LYS A 302 -17.28 -10.62 0.62
N TYR A 303 -16.74 -11.73 0.14
CA TYR A 303 -15.93 -11.76 -1.07
C TYR A 303 -16.59 -12.55 -2.19
N LEU A 304 -16.43 -12.04 -3.42
CA LEU A 304 -16.88 -12.69 -4.64
C LEU A 304 -15.67 -12.92 -5.56
N LEU A 305 -15.74 -13.99 -6.35
CA LEU A 305 -14.83 -14.28 -7.45
C LEU A 305 -15.58 -14.24 -8.78
N LYS A 306 -14.95 -13.66 -9.79
CA LYS A 306 -15.31 -13.79 -11.20
C LYS A 306 -14.07 -14.15 -11.99
N ILE A 307 -14.17 -15.09 -12.91
CA ILE A 307 -13.10 -15.41 -13.86
C ILE A 307 -13.51 -14.85 -15.21
N GLU A 308 -12.72 -13.89 -15.71
CA GLU A 308 -12.97 -13.27 -17.00
C GLU A 308 -11.82 -13.62 -17.95
N LYS A 309 -12.08 -14.53 -18.91
CA LYS A 309 -11.12 -14.86 -19.96
C LYS A 309 -10.80 -13.61 -20.77
N GLY A 310 -9.52 -13.32 -20.94
CA GLY A 310 -9.06 -12.18 -21.73
C GLY A 310 -9.62 -12.26 -23.16
N THR A 311 -10.30 -11.21 -23.62
CA THR A 311 -10.69 -11.11 -25.03
C THR A 311 -9.44 -10.82 -25.87
N VAL A 312 -9.46 -11.22 -27.15
CA VAL A 312 -8.36 -10.91 -28.10
C VAL A 312 -8.04 -9.41 -28.10
N GLU A 313 -9.08 -8.57 -28.03
CA GLU A 313 -8.96 -7.11 -27.96
C GLU A 313 -8.26 -6.64 -26.67
N LYS A 314 -8.67 -7.12 -25.49
CA LYS A 314 -8.04 -6.76 -24.21
C LYS A 314 -6.57 -7.21 -24.17
N THR A 315 -6.25 -8.39 -24.70
CA THR A 315 -4.87 -8.88 -24.78
C THR A 315 -4.03 -8.03 -25.73
N LYS A 316 -4.53 -7.70 -26.93
CA LYS A 316 -3.86 -6.80 -27.88
C LYS A 316 -3.61 -5.42 -27.24
N TYR A 317 -4.63 -4.83 -26.63
CA TYR A 317 -4.54 -3.54 -25.93
C TYR A 317 -3.45 -3.53 -24.85
N THR A 318 -3.40 -4.55 -23.99
CA THR A 318 -2.41 -4.61 -22.91
C THR A 318 -0.99 -4.85 -23.41
N ASN A 319 -0.80 -5.57 -24.52
CA ASN A 319 0.50 -5.70 -25.18
C ASN A 319 0.97 -4.36 -25.74
N GLU A 320 0.10 -3.65 -26.47
CA GLU A 320 0.45 -2.34 -27.03
C GLU A 320 0.76 -1.31 -25.94
N LEU A 321 0.04 -1.31 -24.81
CA LEU A 321 0.39 -0.48 -23.66
C LEU A 321 1.77 -0.84 -23.09
N SER A 322 2.08 -2.13 -23.00
CA SER A 322 3.38 -2.59 -22.51
C SER A 322 4.51 -2.11 -23.44
N ASP A 323 4.29 -2.14 -24.76
CA ASP A 323 5.25 -1.69 -25.76
C ASP A 323 5.50 -0.17 -25.69
N ILE A 324 4.44 0.64 -25.49
CA ILE A 324 4.55 2.11 -25.37
C ILE A 324 5.44 2.52 -24.18
N TYR A 325 5.34 1.78 -23.08
CA TYR A 325 6.02 2.10 -21.83
C TYR A 325 7.21 1.19 -21.52
N LEU A 326 7.65 0.37 -22.48
CA LEU A 326 8.70 -0.64 -22.31
C LEU A 326 9.96 -0.12 -21.59
N PRO A 327 10.51 1.07 -21.89
CA PRO A 327 11.71 1.59 -21.20
C PRO A 327 11.50 1.87 -19.71
N TYR A 328 10.25 2.01 -19.27
CA TYR A 328 9.85 2.39 -17.91
C TYR A 328 9.23 1.23 -17.13
N LEU A 329 9.02 0.06 -17.76
CA LEU A 329 8.44 -1.09 -17.10
C LEU A 329 9.39 -1.65 -16.05
N ASN A 330 8.88 -1.80 -14.83
CA ASN A 330 9.55 -2.54 -13.79
C ASN A 330 8.90 -3.92 -13.65
N LEU A 331 9.58 -4.97 -14.10
CA LEU A 331 9.08 -6.35 -14.11
C LEU A 331 9.17 -7.05 -12.74
N ASN A 332 9.26 -6.29 -11.64
CA ASN A 332 9.32 -6.83 -10.28
C ASN A 332 8.00 -7.46 -9.79
N SER A 333 6.87 -7.19 -10.46
CA SER A 333 5.57 -7.81 -10.13
C SER A 333 5.17 -8.81 -11.21
N ASP A 334 4.64 -9.97 -10.82
CA ASP A 334 4.08 -10.93 -11.79
C ASP A 334 2.64 -10.57 -12.21
N ASN A 335 2.19 -9.34 -11.94
CA ASN A 335 0.93 -8.83 -12.47
C ASN A 335 1.24 -7.80 -13.56
N LYS A 336 0.93 -8.17 -14.82
CA LYS A 336 1.15 -7.32 -15.99
C LYS A 336 0.48 -5.95 -15.89
N PHE A 337 -0.74 -5.87 -15.34
CA PHE A 337 -1.47 -4.61 -15.20
C PHE A 337 -0.76 -3.65 -14.24
N ILE A 338 -0.20 -4.18 -13.14
CA ILE A 338 0.60 -3.39 -12.20
C ILE A 338 1.85 -2.86 -12.88
N ASN A 339 2.55 -3.71 -13.65
CA ASN A 339 3.77 -3.30 -14.35
C ASN A 339 3.50 -2.18 -15.36
N ILE A 340 2.41 -2.27 -16.13
CA ILE A 340 2.02 -1.24 -17.10
C ILE A 340 1.76 0.08 -16.39
N VAL A 341 0.88 0.10 -15.37
CA VAL A 341 0.53 1.35 -14.68
C VAL A 341 1.74 1.95 -13.95
N LYS A 342 2.58 1.13 -13.32
CA LYS A 342 3.84 1.61 -12.73
C LYS A 342 4.81 2.15 -13.78
N GLY A 343 4.85 1.55 -14.97
CA GLY A 343 5.60 2.09 -16.10
C GLY A 343 5.06 3.43 -16.59
N MET A 344 3.74 3.61 -16.61
CA MET A 344 3.10 4.90 -16.90
C MET A 344 3.46 5.96 -15.85
N GLN A 345 3.45 5.59 -14.57
CA GLN A 345 3.87 6.46 -13.47
C GLN A 345 5.34 6.85 -13.58
N ALA A 346 6.22 5.88 -13.81
CA ALA A 346 7.65 6.12 -13.99
C ALA A 346 7.95 6.99 -15.22
N TRP A 347 7.24 6.79 -16.32
CA TRP A 347 7.31 7.67 -17.48
C TRP A 347 6.92 9.10 -17.12
N LEU A 348 5.75 9.31 -16.50
CA LEU A 348 5.29 10.65 -16.15
C LEU A 348 6.24 11.35 -15.16
N GLN A 349 6.81 10.61 -14.22
CA GLN A 349 7.82 11.10 -13.27
C GLN A 349 9.18 11.41 -13.92
N SER A 350 9.49 10.79 -15.07
CA SER A 350 10.72 11.06 -15.81
C SER A 350 10.69 12.35 -16.63
N LEU A 351 9.50 12.93 -16.83
CA LEU A 351 9.33 14.22 -17.50
C LEU A 351 9.79 15.36 -16.61
N SER A 352 10.14 16.51 -17.21
CA SER A 352 10.51 17.72 -16.47
C SER A 352 9.37 18.28 -15.60
N ILE A 353 9.70 19.12 -14.62
CA ILE A 353 8.70 19.80 -13.77
C ILE A 353 7.78 20.66 -14.64
N LEU A 354 8.35 21.33 -15.66
CA LEU A 354 7.64 22.10 -16.67
C LEU A 354 6.57 21.25 -17.36
N THR A 355 6.96 20.12 -17.94
CA THR A 355 6.04 19.22 -18.67
C THR A 355 5.00 18.58 -17.74
N GLN A 356 5.38 18.24 -16.50
CA GLN A 356 4.46 17.65 -15.54
C GLN A 356 3.35 18.61 -15.10
N ASN A 357 3.64 19.92 -15.00
CA ASN A 357 2.78 20.87 -14.30
C ASN A 357 2.12 21.93 -15.18
N TYR A 358 2.56 22.14 -16.42
CA TYR A 358 2.01 23.22 -17.25
C TYR A 358 0.50 23.06 -17.48
N LYS A 359 -0.19 24.20 -17.46
CA LYS A 359 -1.65 24.29 -17.73
C LYS A 359 -1.95 24.95 -19.06
N GLU A 360 -1.08 25.84 -19.50
CA GLU A 360 -1.18 26.58 -20.75
C GLU A 360 0.14 26.42 -21.50
N ASP A 361 0.05 26.16 -22.81
CA ASP A 361 1.22 26.06 -23.66
C ASP A 361 1.81 27.46 -23.87
N VAL A 362 3.00 27.69 -23.33
CA VAL A 362 3.65 29.01 -23.32
C VAL A 362 4.01 29.52 -24.73
N THR A 363 3.98 28.65 -25.74
CA THR A 363 4.38 29.00 -27.11
C THR A 363 3.23 29.57 -27.94
N ASP A 364 1.99 29.19 -27.64
CA ASP A 364 0.80 29.56 -28.41
C ASP A 364 -0.41 30.00 -27.55
N GLY A 365 -0.27 29.97 -26.21
CA GLY A 365 -1.34 30.33 -25.27
C GLY A 365 -2.49 29.32 -25.21
N THR A 366 -2.31 28.13 -25.79
CA THR A 366 -3.38 27.13 -25.81
C THR A 366 -3.51 26.44 -24.45
N VAL A 367 -4.72 26.47 -23.89
CA VAL A 367 -5.01 25.73 -22.65
C VAL A 367 -4.92 24.24 -22.92
N LEU A 368 -4.21 23.53 -22.06
CA LEU A 368 -4.05 22.09 -22.20
C LEU A 368 -5.40 21.38 -22.08
N SER A 369 -5.67 20.48 -23.04
CA SER A 369 -6.89 19.68 -23.07
C SER A 369 -7.18 18.98 -21.73
N SER A 370 -8.46 18.94 -21.36
CA SER A 370 -8.94 18.29 -20.13
C SER A 370 -8.43 16.86 -19.96
N ASP A 371 -8.32 16.13 -21.06
CA ASP A 371 -8.03 14.70 -21.06
C ASP A 371 -6.58 14.45 -20.63
N ILE A 372 -5.63 15.25 -21.11
CA ILE A 372 -4.22 15.20 -20.66
C ILE A 372 -4.11 15.56 -19.18
N ARG A 373 -4.81 16.60 -18.73
CA ARG A 373 -4.80 17.02 -17.32
C ARG A 373 -5.35 15.92 -16.41
N ARG A 374 -6.46 15.29 -16.81
CA ARG A 374 -7.09 14.19 -16.08
C ARG A 374 -6.21 12.94 -16.09
N LEU A 375 -5.61 12.61 -17.24
CA LEU A 375 -4.67 11.49 -17.38
C LEU A 375 -3.48 11.62 -16.44
N ARG A 376 -2.79 12.78 -16.44
CA ARG A 376 -1.65 13.05 -15.54
C ARG A 376 -2.04 12.85 -14.07
N LYS A 377 -3.20 13.38 -13.66
CA LYS A 377 -3.72 13.25 -12.30
C LYS A 377 -4.05 11.80 -11.94
N ASP A 378 -4.72 11.09 -12.85
CA ASP A 378 -5.29 9.76 -12.56
C ASP A 378 -4.22 8.65 -12.58
N ILE A 379 -3.17 8.79 -13.40
CA ILE A 379 -1.98 7.92 -13.36
C ILE A 379 -1.27 8.00 -12.00
N MET A 380 -1.22 9.19 -11.39
CA MET A 380 -0.47 9.45 -10.15
C MET A 380 -1.24 9.11 -8.86
N ARG A 381 -2.41 8.46 -8.96
CA ARG A 381 -3.17 8.03 -7.77
C ARG A 381 -2.38 6.97 -6.98
N TYR A 382 -2.28 7.15 -5.66
CA TYR A 382 -1.53 6.24 -4.78
C TYR A 382 -2.19 4.87 -4.61
N GLU A 383 -3.53 4.84 -4.46
CA GLU A 383 -4.32 3.60 -4.42
C GLU A 383 -5.27 3.58 -5.62
N MET A 384 -5.09 2.60 -6.50
CA MET A 384 -5.97 2.40 -7.64
C MET A 384 -6.15 0.92 -7.97
N ASN A 385 -7.30 0.58 -8.53
CA ASN A 385 -7.48 -0.72 -9.15
C ASN A 385 -6.89 -0.66 -10.57
N TYR A 386 -5.81 -1.40 -10.80
CA TYR A 386 -5.07 -1.37 -12.06
C TYR A 386 -5.90 -1.86 -13.25
N ARG A 387 -6.76 -2.86 -13.05
CA ARG A 387 -7.59 -3.44 -14.12
C ARG A 387 -8.71 -2.51 -14.51
N GLU A 388 -9.46 -2.01 -13.53
CA GLU A 388 -10.52 -1.02 -13.71
C GLU A 388 -9.97 0.23 -14.38
N PHE A 389 -8.80 0.71 -13.93
CA PHE A 389 -8.15 1.85 -14.54
C PHE A 389 -7.86 1.61 -16.02
N LEU A 390 -7.10 0.54 -16.35
CA LEU A 390 -6.67 0.27 -17.72
C LEU A 390 -7.83 0.02 -18.69
N PHE A 391 -8.86 -0.71 -18.25
CA PHE A 391 -9.93 -1.17 -19.14
C PHE A 391 -11.19 -0.30 -19.14
N HIS A 392 -11.44 0.49 -18.09
CA HIS A 392 -12.65 1.31 -17.96
C HIS A 392 -12.31 2.80 -17.79
N GLU A 393 -11.52 3.18 -16.78
CA GLU A 393 -11.24 4.60 -16.53
C GLU A 393 -10.47 5.25 -17.68
N MET A 394 -9.48 4.57 -18.27
CA MET A 394 -8.68 5.11 -19.39
C MET A 394 -9.55 5.52 -20.59
N LYS A 395 -10.53 4.69 -20.94
CA LYS A 395 -11.52 4.98 -21.99
C LYS A 395 -12.37 6.21 -21.64
N SER A 396 -12.80 6.33 -20.39
CA SER A 396 -13.53 7.50 -19.88
C SER A 396 -12.68 8.77 -19.84
N ILE A 397 -11.39 8.67 -19.54
CA ILE A 397 -10.46 9.80 -19.48
C ILE A 397 -10.22 10.38 -20.88
N LEU A 398 -10.09 9.50 -21.89
CA LEU A 398 -9.76 9.88 -23.27
C LEU A 398 -11.01 10.09 -24.16
N GLY A 399 -12.20 9.89 -23.59
CA GLY A 399 -13.47 10.00 -24.31
C GLY A 399 -13.57 9.04 -25.50
N THR A 400 -13.15 7.79 -25.32
CA THR A 400 -13.14 6.76 -26.38
C THR A 400 -13.89 5.50 -25.94
N ASP A 401 -14.61 4.86 -26.85
CA ASP A 401 -15.23 3.56 -26.58
C ASP A 401 -14.36 2.36 -27.04
N SER A 402 -13.40 2.60 -27.93
CA SER A 402 -12.51 1.60 -28.51
C SER A 402 -11.12 1.58 -27.87
N TYR A 403 -10.57 0.38 -27.66
CA TYR A 403 -9.20 0.19 -27.19
C TYR A 403 -8.15 0.67 -28.20
N GLU A 404 -8.41 0.57 -29.50
CA GLU A 404 -7.48 1.01 -30.54
C GLU A 404 -7.37 2.54 -30.58
N GLU A 405 -8.50 3.23 -30.45
CA GLU A 405 -8.53 4.70 -30.38
C GLU A 405 -7.86 5.21 -29.09
N CYS A 406 -8.07 4.51 -27.98
CA CYS A 406 -7.39 4.77 -26.71
C CYS A 406 -5.86 4.75 -26.89
N ILE A 407 -5.31 3.72 -27.54
CA ILE A 407 -3.87 3.64 -27.84
C ILE A 407 -3.41 4.78 -28.73
N TYR A 408 -4.15 5.10 -29.80
CA TYR A 408 -3.81 6.20 -30.70
C TYR A 408 -3.67 7.53 -29.93
N LYS A 409 -4.70 7.89 -29.15
CA LYS A 409 -4.68 9.11 -28.32
C LYS A 409 -3.55 9.09 -27.30
N LEU A 410 -3.27 7.96 -26.66
CA LEU A 410 -2.16 7.85 -25.71
C LEU A 410 -0.80 8.08 -26.37
N LYS A 411 -0.59 7.56 -27.58
CA LYS A 411 0.65 7.80 -28.34
C LYS A 411 0.79 9.28 -28.70
N GLU A 412 -0.30 9.94 -29.11
CA GLU A 412 -0.28 11.39 -29.38
C GLU A 412 0.03 12.21 -28.12
N ILE A 413 -0.63 11.90 -27.00
CA ILE A 413 -0.38 12.57 -25.72
C ILE A 413 1.07 12.35 -25.27
N LYS A 414 1.56 11.12 -25.33
CA LYS A 414 2.94 10.79 -24.97
C LYS A 414 3.93 11.57 -25.82
N LYS A 415 3.77 11.55 -27.14
CA LYS A 415 4.61 12.31 -28.08
C LYS A 415 4.58 13.81 -27.78
N LYS A 416 3.40 14.37 -27.52
CA LYS A 416 3.25 15.80 -27.17
C LYS A 416 4.04 16.14 -25.90
N LEU A 417 3.88 15.36 -24.83
CA LEU A 417 4.56 15.60 -23.57
C LEU A 417 6.08 15.37 -23.66
N ASP A 418 6.53 14.29 -24.30
CA ASP A 418 7.96 14.00 -24.46
C ASP A 418 8.72 15.09 -25.25
N SER A 419 8.03 15.80 -26.15
CA SER A 419 8.61 16.86 -26.98
C SER A 419 8.44 18.28 -26.44
N TYR A 420 7.70 18.47 -25.34
CA TYR A 420 7.29 19.78 -24.87
C TYR A 420 8.47 20.66 -24.44
N ASP A 421 9.43 20.10 -23.69
CA ASP A 421 10.62 20.85 -23.24
C ASP A 421 11.42 21.42 -24.43
N ASN A 422 11.57 20.63 -25.49
CA ASN A 422 12.26 21.07 -26.71
C ASN A 422 11.49 22.19 -27.41
N LYS A 423 10.15 22.06 -27.49
CA LYS A 423 9.28 23.11 -28.05
C LYS A 423 9.43 24.43 -27.27
N VAL A 424 9.46 24.36 -25.94
CA VAL A 424 9.64 25.56 -25.09
C VAL A 424 11.04 26.14 -25.25
N LYS A 425 12.10 25.32 -25.30
CA LYS A 425 13.47 25.80 -25.57
C LYS A 425 13.56 26.55 -26.89
N GLU A 426 13.01 26.01 -27.97
CA GLU A 426 13.00 26.69 -29.27
C GLU A 426 12.22 28.02 -29.22
N TYR A 427 11.08 28.05 -28.54
CA TYR A 427 10.31 29.27 -28.34
C TYR A 427 11.10 30.34 -27.57
N VAL A 428 11.72 29.95 -26.46
CA VAL A 428 12.52 30.85 -25.63
C VAL A 428 13.74 31.35 -26.40
N ILE A 429 14.43 30.51 -27.16
CA ILE A 429 15.54 30.91 -28.05
C ILE A 429 15.10 32.00 -29.03
N ASN A 430 13.98 31.79 -29.72
CA ASN A 430 13.46 32.74 -30.70
C ASN A 430 13.06 34.06 -30.04
N LYS A 431 12.33 34.02 -28.92
CA LYS A 431 11.90 35.21 -28.20
C LYS A 431 13.06 35.98 -27.57
N THR A 432 14.06 35.30 -27.02
CA THR A 432 15.28 35.94 -26.51
C THR A 432 16.03 36.64 -27.66
N SER A 433 16.12 36.01 -28.83
CA SER A 433 16.73 36.64 -30.02
C SER A 433 15.97 37.91 -30.43
N GLU A 434 14.63 37.89 -30.40
CA GLU A 434 13.79 39.08 -30.66
C GLU A 434 14.03 40.20 -29.64
N VAL A 435 14.15 39.87 -28.34
CA VAL A 435 14.40 40.84 -27.27
C VAL A 435 15.76 41.52 -27.44
N ILE A 436 16.79 40.77 -27.84
CA ILE A 436 18.14 41.30 -28.05
C ILE A 436 18.20 42.14 -29.32
N ASN A 437 17.82 41.58 -30.48
CA ASN A 437 17.72 42.32 -31.73
C ASN A 437 16.77 41.61 -32.71
N ALA A 438 15.55 42.12 -32.82
CA ALA A 438 14.50 41.60 -33.70
C ALA A 438 14.87 41.61 -35.21
N SER A 439 15.85 42.41 -35.63
CA SER A 439 16.27 42.47 -37.04
C SER A 439 17.34 41.42 -37.41
N TYR A 440 17.92 40.75 -36.41
CA TYR A 440 18.98 39.77 -36.61
C TYR A 440 18.42 38.43 -37.06
N LYS A 441 18.96 37.87 -38.15
CA LYS A 441 18.47 36.61 -38.77
C LYS A 441 19.36 35.39 -38.52
N GLY A 442 20.41 35.52 -37.70
CA GLY A 442 21.33 34.43 -37.37
C GLY A 442 20.93 33.69 -36.08
N SER A 443 21.83 32.82 -35.60
CA SER A 443 21.64 32.07 -34.35
C SER A 443 21.62 32.97 -33.11
N LEU A 444 21.02 32.50 -32.01
CA LEU A 444 20.97 33.25 -30.76
C LEU A 444 22.38 33.60 -30.27
N SER A 445 23.29 32.62 -30.33
CA SER A 445 24.70 32.80 -29.94
C SER A 445 25.37 33.93 -30.71
N SER A 446 25.09 34.03 -32.01
CA SER A 446 25.69 35.07 -32.87
C SER A 446 25.04 36.43 -32.62
N ASN A 447 23.74 36.47 -32.33
CA ASN A 447 23.01 37.68 -31.98
C ASN A 447 23.52 38.28 -30.66
N LEU A 448 23.64 37.45 -29.62
CA LEU A 448 24.16 37.84 -28.32
C LEU A 448 25.61 38.32 -28.40
N ARG A 449 26.44 37.64 -29.20
CA ARG A 449 27.83 38.07 -29.45
C ARG A 449 27.90 39.40 -30.19
N ALA A 450 27.05 39.60 -31.20
CA ALA A 450 26.98 40.87 -31.92
C ALA A 450 26.56 42.02 -31.01
N TRP A 451 25.53 41.82 -30.18
CA TRP A 451 25.11 42.81 -29.20
C TRP A 451 26.23 43.10 -28.18
N TYR A 452 26.91 42.08 -27.67
CA TYR A 452 28.03 42.28 -26.73
C TYR A 452 29.19 43.11 -27.33
N ILE A 453 29.49 42.93 -28.63
CA ILE A 453 30.51 43.73 -29.33
C ILE A 453 30.06 45.19 -29.50
N ASP A 454 28.78 45.42 -29.73
CA ASP A 454 28.19 46.76 -29.95
C ASP A 454 28.06 47.57 -28.66
N ILE A 455 28.04 46.92 -27.49
CA ILE A 455 28.06 47.61 -26.19
C ILE A 455 29.39 48.38 -26.04
N GLU A 456 29.30 49.66 -25.71
CA GLU A 456 30.45 50.53 -25.41
C GLU A 456 31.27 50.01 -24.22
N GLU A 457 32.59 50.19 -24.27
CA GLU A 457 33.49 49.60 -23.26
C GLU A 457 33.23 50.13 -21.85
N ASP A 458 32.85 51.40 -21.71
CA ASP A 458 32.47 52.03 -20.44
C ASP A 458 31.22 51.38 -19.79
N LYS A 459 30.32 50.81 -20.62
CA LYS A 459 29.15 50.07 -20.15
C LYS A 459 29.51 48.65 -19.69
N LYS A 460 30.57 48.05 -20.24
CA LYS A 460 31.04 46.71 -19.85
C LYS A 460 31.85 46.73 -18.55
N THR A 461 32.56 47.83 -18.30
CA THR A 461 33.39 48.01 -17.09
C THR A 461 32.57 48.47 -15.87
N HIS A 462 31.33 48.92 -16.07
CA HIS A 462 30.43 49.27 -14.98
C HIS A 462 29.92 48.04 -14.20
N LEU A 463 29.93 48.11 -12.86
CA LEU A 463 29.38 47.10 -11.97
C LEU A 463 27.89 47.39 -11.70
N TYR A 464 27.03 46.59 -12.31
CA TYR A 464 25.59 46.58 -12.09
C TYR A 464 25.20 45.70 -10.89
N ASN A 465 23.91 45.35 -10.78
CA ASN A 465 23.47 44.32 -9.85
C ASN A 465 24.05 42.94 -10.23
N GLY A 466 24.02 42.00 -9.27
CA GLY A 466 24.61 40.66 -9.43
C GLY A 466 24.17 39.94 -10.72
N THR A 467 22.87 39.92 -11.00
CA THR A 467 22.31 39.27 -12.19
C THR A 467 22.78 39.88 -13.51
N THR A 468 22.86 41.21 -13.60
CA THR A 468 23.31 41.90 -14.82
C THR A 468 24.81 41.69 -15.04
N ASN A 469 25.61 41.67 -13.97
CA ASN A 469 27.05 41.37 -14.07
C ASN A 469 27.29 39.91 -14.49
N GLU A 470 26.53 38.96 -13.94
CA GLU A 470 26.59 37.55 -14.38
C GLU A 470 26.16 37.38 -15.84
N PHE A 471 25.16 38.14 -16.27
CA PHE A 471 24.73 38.16 -17.67
C PHE A 471 25.85 38.68 -18.59
N LEU A 472 26.51 39.80 -18.25
CA LEU A 472 27.66 40.30 -19.01
C LEU A 472 28.83 39.30 -19.05
N LYS A 473 29.18 38.69 -17.91
CA LYS A 473 30.20 37.63 -17.83
C LYS A 473 29.85 36.42 -18.70
N LEU A 474 28.56 36.13 -18.86
CA LEU A 474 28.10 35.04 -19.73
C LEU A 474 28.23 35.37 -21.21
N LEU A 475 27.92 36.61 -21.61
CA LEU A 475 28.04 37.08 -22.99
C LEU A 475 29.50 37.07 -23.46
N GLU A 476 30.44 37.43 -22.58
CA GLU A 476 31.87 37.36 -22.84
C GLU A 476 32.32 35.93 -23.19
N LYS A 477 31.76 34.93 -22.48
CA LYS A 477 32.10 33.50 -22.62
C LYS A 477 31.05 32.71 -23.39
N ILE A 478 30.41 33.35 -24.37
CA ILE A 478 29.32 32.72 -25.11
C ILE A 478 29.84 31.69 -26.13
N GLY A 479 29.34 30.46 -26.02
CA GLY A 479 29.66 29.37 -26.93
C GLY A 479 28.89 29.48 -28.25
N ASN A 480 29.02 28.47 -29.13
CA ASN A 480 28.28 28.42 -30.40
C ASN A 480 27.01 27.54 -30.35
N ASN A 481 26.68 26.98 -29.17
CA ASN A 481 25.51 26.11 -28.99
C ASN A 481 24.36 26.90 -28.36
N ASP A 482 23.32 27.18 -29.14
CA ASP A 482 22.14 27.95 -28.70
C ASP A 482 21.40 27.27 -27.54
N GLU A 483 21.32 25.94 -27.50
CA GLU A 483 20.63 25.20 -26.44
C GLU A 483 21.38 25.30 -25.10
N GLU A 484 22.71 25.15 -25.14
CA GLU A 484 23.53 25.32 -23.94
C GLU A 484 23.48 26.77 -23.44
N ASN A 485 23.58 27.74 -24.36
CA ASN A 485 23.54 29.15 -24.03
C ASN A 485 22.18 29.55 -23.44
N ILE A 486 21.05 29.06 -23.96
CA ILE A 486 19.74 29.40 -23.41
C ILE A 486 19.52 28.80 -22.02
N ASN A 487 20.02 27.58 -21.77
CA ASN A 487 19.96 26.97 -20.45
C ASN A 487 20.83 27.72 -19.43
N ARG A 488 22.01 28.22 -19.84
CA ARG A 488 22.84 29.05 -18.98
C ARG A 488 22.17 30.41 -18.72
N LEU A 489 21.56 31.02 -19.72
CA LEU A 489 20.79 32.26 -19.57
C LEU A 489 19.59 32.08 -18.64
N ALA A 490 18.85 30.98 -18.77
CA ALA A 490 17.75 30.64 -17.88
C ALA A 490 18.22 30.64 -16.41
N ARG A 491 19.35 29.99 -16.12
CA ARG A 491 19.92 29.98 -14.76
C ARG A 491 20.34 31.35 -14.26
N VAL A 492 20.93 32.20 -15.10
CA VAL A 492 21.31 33.57 -14.68
C VAL A 492 20.07 34.41 -14.39
N MET A 493 19.04 34.33 -15.25
CA MET A 493 17.88 35.20 -15.16
C MET A 493 16.87 34.75 -14.10
N THR A 494 16.70 33.45 -13.88
CA THR A 494 15.66 32.92 -12.95
C THR A 494 16.21 32.06 -11.83
N GLY A 495 17.51 31.72 -11.84
CA GLY A 495 18.11 30.77 -10.91
C GLY A 495 17.79 29.30 -11.19
N LEU A 496 17.00 29.01 -12.23
CA LEU A 496 16.47 27.67 -12.53
C LEU A 496 16.79 27.24 -13.96
N SER A 497 16.91 25.93 -14.19
CA SER A 497 16.98 25.37 -15.54
C SER A 497 15.58 25.40 -16.19
N ILE A 498 15.48 25.43 -17.52
CA ILE A 498 14.19 25.53 -18.23
C ILE A 498 13.27 24.36 -17.86
N GLU A 499 13.83 23.18 -17.65
CA GLU A 499 13.11 21.97 -17.23
C GLU A 499 12.40 22.13 -15.86
N ASP A 500 12.88 23.04 -15.02
CA ASP A 500 12.35 23.29 -13.68
C ASP A 500 11.31 24.43 -13.64
N TRP A 501 10.97 25.01 -14.80
CA TRP A 501 10.07 26.16 -14.88
C TRP A 501 8.61 25.78 -14.63
N ASN A 502 7.83 26.77 -14.23
CA ASN A 502 6.37 26.73 -14.18
C ASN A 502 5.77 27.82 -15.10
N ASP A 503 4.43 27.87 -15.17
CA ASP A 503 3.70 28.80 -16.05
C ASP A 503 4.10 30.28 -15.86
N THR A 504 4.59 30.70 -14.68
CA THR A 504 4.99 32.10 -14.42
C THR A 504 6.50 32.36 -14.58
N THR A 505 7.33 31.31 -14.60
CA THR A 505 8.79 31.47 -14.59
C THR A 505 9.31 32.05 -15.91
N ILE A 506 8.62 31.76 -17.01
CA ILE A 506 8.95 32.29 -18.33
C ILE A 506 8.78 33.82 -18.40
N ASP A 507 7.74 34.35 -17.74
CA ASP A 507 7.51 35.79 -17.68
C ASP A 507 8.62 36.47 -16.87
N VAL A 508 8.98 35.88 -15.71
CA VAL A 508 10.11 36.34 -14.88
C VAL A 508 11.41 36.35 -15.67
N TYR A 509 11.66 35.33 -16.50
CA TYR A 509 12.82 35.28 -17.37
C TYR A 509 12.86 36.48 -18.33
N PHE A 510 11.77 36.74 -19.06
CA PHE A 510 11.74 37.83 -20.04
C PHE A 510 11.71 39.22 -19.39
N GLU A 511 11.06 39.39 -18.25
CA GLU A 511 11.10 40.64 -17.48
C GLU A 511 12.52 40.94 -17.00
N THR A 512 13.20 39.95 -16.43
CA THR A 512 14.57 40.10 -15.94
C THR A 512 15.55 40.39 -17.08
N LEU A 513 15.44 39.65 -18.19
CA LEU A 513 16.25 39.88 -19.39
C LEU A 513 16.06 41.31 -19.94
N ASN A 514 14.81 41.78 -20.05
CA ASN A 514 14.50 43.13 -20.51
C ASN A 514 15.05 44.19 -19.56
N ASN A 515 14.97 43.96 -18.24
CA ASN A 515 15.51 44.87 -17.25
C ASN A 515 17.03 44.96 -17.34
N CYS A 516 17.74 43.82 -17.42
CA CYS A 516 19.19 43.79 -17.62
C CYS A 516 19.60 44.53 -18.89
N LYS A 517 18.92 44.26 -20.02
CA LYS A 517 19.17 44.93 -21.29
C LYS A 517 18.96 46.45 -21.16
N LYS A 518 17.85 46.90 -20.59
CA LYS A 518 17.56 48.34 -20.39
C LYS A 518 18.58 49.02 -19.49
N LEU A 519 19.04 48.34 -18.43
CA LEU A 519 20.06 48.89 -17.52
C LEU A 519 21.39 49.11 -18.25
N ILE A 520 21.76 48.21 -19.15
CA ILE A 520 22.98 48.32 -19.96
C ILE A 520 22.81 49.38 -21.06
N ASP A 521 21.73 49.29 -21.85
CA ASP A 521 21.50 50.19 -23.00
C ASP A 521 21.36 51.65 -22.55
N ASN A 522 20.57 51.91 -21.49
CA ASN A 522 20.31 53.26 -20.97
C ASN A 522 21.36 53.76 -19.98
N TYR A 523 22.47 53.03 -19.80
CA TYR A 523 23.58 53.57 -19.01
C TYR A 523 24.18 54.75 -19.78
N GLU A 524 23.88 55.96 -19.31
CA GLU A 524 24.56 57.17 -19.74
C GLU A 524 25.61 57.51 -18.70
N ILE A 525 26.84 57.72 -19.16
CA ILE A 525 27.89 58.31 -18.33
C ILE A 525 27.37 59.70 -17.96
N ALA A 526 27.11 59.93 -16.66
CA ALA A 526 26.77 61.26 -16.21
C ALA A 526 27.84 62.24 -16.70
N GLU A 527 27.47 63.18 -17.58
CA GLU A 527 28.37 64.22 -18.03
C GLU A 527 29.03 64.84 -16.80
N SER A 528 30.34 65.00 -16.91
CA SER A 528 31.33 65.37 -15.90
C SER A 528 31.05 66.71 -15.21
N ASN A 529 29.95 66.82 -14.47
CA ASN A 529 29.54 68.02 -13.74
C ASN A 529 28.93 67.73 -12.35
N ALA A 530 28.82 66.46 -11.93
CA ALA A 530 28.51 66.09 -10.55
C ALA A 530 29.74 65.47 -9.89
N SER A 531 30.64 66.32 -9.38
CA SER A 531 31.83 65.89 -8.64
C SER A 531 31.44 64.97 -7.45
N GLY A 532 31.74 63.68 -7.54
CA GLY A 532 31.72 62.74 -6.41
C GLY A 532 30.69 61.59 -6.44
N SER A 533 29.95 61.37 -7.53
CA SER A 533 28.94 60.30 -7.63
C SER A 533 29.44 58.96 -8.21
N LEU A 534 30.59 58.93 -8.90
CA LEU A 534 31.14 57.74 -9.55
C LEU A 534 32.49 57.37 -8.93
N ILE A 535 32.68 56.09 -8.59
CA ILE A 535 33.94 55.51 -8.13
C ILE A 535 34.55 54.72 -9.30
N ARG A 536 35.83 54.98 -9.59
CA ARG A 536 36.62 54.23 -10.59
C ARG A 536 37.77 53.53 -9.89
N ILE A 537 37.95 52.25 -10.17
CA ILE A 537 39.04 51.42 -9.66
C ILE A 537 39.79 50.84 -10.84
N LEU A 538 41.11 51.01 -10.84
CA LEU A 538 42.03 50.36 -11.76
C LEU A 538 42.76 49.27 -10.97
N ILE A 539 42.65 48.03 -11.43
CA ILE A 539 43.32 46.87 -10.82
C ILE A 539 44.21 46.25 -11.89
N ASP A 540 45.47 46.05 -11.57
CA ASP A 540 46.40 45.29 -12.41
C ASP A 540 46.23 43.79 -12.09
N ASP A 541 45.80 43.01 -13.08
CA ASP A 541 45.69 41.55 -12.95
C ASP A 541 47.08 40.88 -12.93
N GLU A 542 47.19 39.63 -12.49
CA GLU A 542 48.45 38.86 -12.41
C GLU A 542 49.16 38.72 -13.78
N ASP A 543 48.45 38.99 -14.88
CA ASP A 543 48.91 38.98 -16.28
C ASP A 543 49.23 40.39 -16.86
N ASP A 544 49.48 41.41 -16.03
CA ASP A 544 49.81 42.79 -16.44
C ASP A 544 48.71 43.47 -17.30
N LYS A 545 47.44 43.08 -17.11
CA LYS A 545 46.28 43.71 -17.76
C LYS A 545 45.58 44.67 -16.80
N GLU A 546 45.46 45.92 -17.22
CA GLU A 546 44.67 46.94 -16.50
C GLU A 546 43.17 46.63 -16.63
N ILE A 547 42.52 46.27 -15.52
CA ILE A 547 41.06 46.09 -15.44
C ILE A 547 40.47 47.35 -14.81
N GLU A 548 39.77 48.15 -15.62
CA GLU A 548 38.98 49.27 -15.13
C GLU A 548 37.58 48.80 -14.69
N LYS A 549 37.15 49.21 -13.49
CA LYS A 549 35.81 48.96 -12.96
C LYS A 549 35.20 50.23 -12.39
N THR A 550 33.93 50.48 -12.71
CA THR A 550 33.21 51.68 -12.25
C THR A 550 31.93 51.32 -11.50
N PHE A 551 31.57 52.06 -10.46
CA PHE A 551 30.28 51.93 -9.77
C PHE A 551 29.84 53.23 -9.12
N ASN A 552 28.54 53.37 -8.87
CA ASN A 552 27.98 54.58 -8.29
C ASN A 552 28.16 54.62 -6.77
N ARG A 553 28.45 55.81 -6.23
CA ARG A 553 28.45 56.05 -4.79
C ARG A 553 27.01 56.01 -4.27
N ALA A 554 26.74 55.06 -3.38
CA ALA A 554 25.44 54.92 -2.73
C ALA A 554 25.48 55.40 -1.27
N GLU A 555 24.35 55.88 -0.77
CA GLU A 555 24.19 56.15 0.67
C GLU A 555 24.23 54.83 1.45
N VAL A 556 25.02 54.81 2.52
CA VAL A 556 25.11 53.65 3.41
C VAL A 556 23.86 53.60 4.27
N SER A 557 23.12 52.49 4.20
CA SER A 557 21.90 52.29 5.00
C SER A 557 22.22 52.22 6.50
N SER A 558 21.22 52.39 7.37
CA SER A 558 21.41 52.32 8.83
C SER A 558 22.06 51.00 9.29
N ILE A 559 21.75 49.88 8.63
CA ILE A 559 22.38 48.57 8.87
C ILE A 559 23.79 48.54 8.30
N GLY A 560 24.00 49.11 7.10
CA GLY A 560 25.32 49.25 6.50
C GLY A 560 26.28 50.08 7.37
N SER A 561 25.79 51.11 8.06
CA SER A 561 26.61 51.94 8.96
C SER A 561 27.05 51.16 10.21
N VAL A 562 26.22 50.23 10.69
CA VAL A 562 26.62 49.31 11.78
C VAL A 562 27.75 48.38 11.30
N LEU A 563 27.66 47.84 10.08
CA LEU A 563 28.72 47.03 9.49
C LEU A 563 30.01 47.83 9.29
N LEU A 564 29.91 49.07 8.79
CA LEU A 564 31.05 49.97 8.62
C LEU A 564 31.75 50.22 9.96
N ASN A 565 30.99 50.61 10.99
CA ASN A 565 31.55 50.85 12.32
C ASN A 565 32.19 49.58 12.91
N ALA A 566 31.60 48.40 12.71
CA ALA A 566 32.17 47.15 13.19
C ALA A 566 33.49 46.79 12.47
N ILE A 567 33.59 47.06 11.16
CA ILE A 567 34.83 46.88 10.39
C ILE A 567 35.89 47.87 10.88
N ASP A 568 35.53 49.14 11.08
CA ASP A 568 36.44 50.17 11.58
C ASP A 568 36.94 49.84 12.99
N GLU A 569 36.05 49.48 13.92
CA GLU A 569 36.41 49.04 15.29
C GLU A 569 37.35 47.82 15.25
N THR A 570 37.08 46.84 14.39
CA THR A 570 37.93 45.65 14.27
C THR A 570 39.33 46.03 13.76
N ILE A 571 39.43 46.92 12.76
CA ILE A 571 40.73 47.38 12.22
C ILE A 571 41.49 48.22 13.25
N GLU A 572 40.78 49.04 14.04
CA GLU A 572 41.35 49.82 15.13
C GLU A 572 41.83 48.95 16.30
N GLU A 573 41.13 47.85 16.63
CA GLU A 573 41.54 46.88 17.66
C GLU A 573 42.92 46.26 17.36
N PHE A 574 43.25 46.03 16.08
CA PHE A 574 44.57 45.55 15.69
C PHE A 574 45.67 46.63 15.76
N GLY A 575 45.30 47.91 15.90
CA GLY A 575 46.22 49.02 16.20
C GLY A 575 47.45 49.06 15.29
N ASP A 576 48.63 49.21 15.90
CA ASP A 576 49.95 49.19 15.21
C ASP A 576 50.47 47.77 14.93
N SER A 577 49.70 46.72 15.25
CA SER A 577 50.14 45.32 15.05
C SER A 577 50.11 44.89 13.58
N ILE A 578 49.37 45.63 12.76
CA ILE A 578 49.29 45.48 11.30
C ILE A 578 49.60 46.84 10.71
N ASP A 579 50.55 46.90 9.78
CA ASP A 579 50.92 48.16 9.16
C ASP A 579 49.82 48.65 8.19
N ASP A 580 49.79 49.96 7.94
CA ASP A 580 48.77 50.58 7.10
C ASP A 580 48.76 50.05 5.66
N ASN A 581 49.90 49.60 5.13
CA ASN A 581 49.98 49.01 3.80
C ASN A 581 49.35 47.60 3.79
N GLU A 582 49.58 46.80 4.83
CA GLU A 582 48.93 45.51 5.00
C GLU A 582 47.41 45.65 5.21
N LYS A 583 46.96 46.64 6.01
CA LYS A 583 45.52 46.98 6.15
C LYS A 583 44.87 47.34 4.81
N ARG A 584 45.53 48.17 3.99
CA ARG A 584 45.06 48.53 2.64
C ARG A 584 44.92 47.30 1.75
N ASN A 585 45.92 46.40 1.77
CA ASN A 585 45.85 45.15 0.99
C ASN A 585 44.73 44.22 1.45
N ILE A 586 44.47 44.12 2.76
CA ILE A 586 43.35 43.32 3.29
C ILE A 586 42.00 43.88 2.80
N LEU A 587 41.80 45.20 2.89
CA LEU A 587 40.57 45.84 2.40
C LEU A 587 40.40 45.68 0.89
N MET A 588 41.49 45.80 0.13
CA MET A 588 41.47 45.54 -1.32
C MET A 588 41.10 44.09 -1.64
N ARG A 589 41.66 43.10 -0.93
CA ARG A 589 41.30 41.67 -1.10
C ARG A 589 39.85 41.36 -0.73
N ILE A 590 39.26 42.12 0.18
CA ILE A 590 37.83 42.02 0.48
C ILE A 590 37.02 42.63 -0.66
N LEU A 591 37.42 43.80 -1.16
CA LEU A 591 36.76 44.51 -2.24
C LEU A 591 36.80 43.73 -3.57
N GLU A 592 37.92 43.08 -3.89
CA GLU A 592 38.09 42.18 -5.05
C GLU A 592 37.02 41.08 -5.13
N ARG A 593 36.40 40.68 -4.00
CA ARG A 593 35.32 39.68 -4.01
C ARG A 593 33.97 40.22 -4.49
N TYR A 594 33.83 41.53 -4.58
CA TYR A 594 32.59 42.24 -4.93
C TYR A 594 32.69 42.98 -6.28
N ILE A 595 33.82 42.83 -6.97
CA ILE A 595 34.12 43.32 -8.32
C ILE A 595 34.09 42.13 -9.29
#